data_AF-A0A973IRT8-F1
#
_entry.id   AF-A0A973IRT8-F1
#
_cell.length_a   1.000
_cell.length_b   1.000
_cell.length_c   1.000
_cell.angle_alpha   90.00
_cell.angle_beta   90.00
_cell.angle_gamma   90.00
#
_symmetry.space_group_name_H-M   'P 1'
#
loop_
_entity.id
_entity.type
_entity.pdbx_description
1 polymer ?
#
loop_
_entity_poly.entity_id
_entity_poly.type
_entity_poly.pdbx_seq_one_letter_code
_entity_poly.pdbx_strand_id
1 'polypeptide(L)'
;MSNRMFPGIAPWSPGIHNRVFFAVWIVVGMLVLCLLGALGPSPVGSYTESGPWREVAVGLYVGEFASPFSQDSSAAGITVVRIDPKYYSFRLLAASEHGRQRMTIKEWCRNHDLVAAVNAGMFQEDGITSVGYMKNFSHINNPRVSRENTFL
;
A
#
# COMPACT_ATOMS: atom_id res chain seq x y z
N MET A 1 -93.75 -9.83 -17.57
CA MET A 1 -92.64 -8.84 -17.62
C MET A 1 -91.88 -8.91 -16.30
N SER A 2 -90.56 -8.73 -16.35
CA SER A 2 -89.60 -8.55 -15.22
C SER A 2 -88.63 -9.71 -14.96
N ASN A 3 -87.52 -9.61 -15.71
CA ASN A 3 -86.10 -9.69 -15.34
C ASN A 3 -85.51 -10.91 -14.60
N ARG A 4 -84.65 -11.62 -15.35
CA ARG A 4 -83.56 -12.47 -14.87
C ARG A 4 -82.50 -11.63 -14.17
N MET A 5 -82.01 -12.08 -13.02
CA MET A 5 -80.85 -11.51 -12.32
C MET A 5 -79.74 -12.56 -12.28
N PHE A 6 -78.59 -12.24 -12.90
CA PHE A 6 -77.38 -13.06 -12.86
C PHE A 6 -76.69 -12.92 -11.49
N PRO A 7 -76.09 -13.98 -10.92
CA PRO A 7 -75.25 -13.84 -9.73
C PRO A 7 -73.90 -13.22 -10.12
N GLY A 8 -73.49 -12.20 -9.36
CA GLY A 8 -72.25 -11.44 -9.57
C GLY A 8 -70.98 -12.24 -9.28
N ILE A 9 -69.95 -11.96 -10.07
CA ILE A 9 -68.58 -12.43 -9.87
C ILE A 9 -67.96 -11.65 -8.71
N ALA A 10 -67.49 -12.32 -7.66
CA ALA A 10 -66.74 -11.70 -6.56
C ALA A 10 -65.29 -11.42 -7.01
N PRO A 11 -64.69 -10.26 -6.65
CA PRO A 11 -63.31 -9.96 -6.98
C PRO A 11 -62.33 -10.78 -6.10
N TRP A 12 -61.32 -11.35 -6.77
CA TRP A 12 -60.21 -12.10 -6.18
C TRP A 12 -59.42 -11.20 -5.20
N SER A 13 -59.30 -11.60 -3.93
CA SER A 13 -58.49 -10.90 -2.92
C SER A 13 -57.14 -11.62 -2.76
N PRO A 14 -55.99 -10.99 -3.05
CA PRO A 14 -54.69 -11.63 -2.88
C PRO A 14 -54.41 -11.86 -1.39
N GLY A 15 -54.34 -13.13 -0.99
CA GLY A 15 -54.23 -13.58 0.38
C GLY A 15 -52.99 -13.06 1.12
N ILE A 16 -53.18 -12.88 2.43
CA ILE A 16 -52.22 -12.41 3.45
C ILE A 16 -50.84 -13.10 3.37
N HIS A 17 -50.78 -14.33 2.84
CA HIS A 17 -49.54 -15.06 2.60
C HIS A 17 -48.52 -14.27 1.77
N ASN A 18 -48.95 -13.56 0.72
CA ASN A 18 -48.03 -12.78 -0.12
C ASN A 18 -47.37 -11.61 0.62
N ARG A 19 -47.98 -11.08 1.69
CA ARG A 19 -47.43 -9.95 2.45
C ARG A 19 -46.33 -10.38 3.41
N VAL A 20 -46.45 -11.58 3.98
CA VAL A 20 -45.42 -12.16 4.86
C VAL A 20 -44.21 -12.59 4.05
N PHE A 21 -44.40 -13.26 2.90
CA PHE A 21 -43.30 -13.59 2.00
C PHE A 21 -42.55 -12.33 1.54
N PHE A 22 -43.25 -11.26 1.16
CA PHE A 22 -42.60 -9.99 0.78
C PHE A 22 -41.81 -9.36 1.94
N ALA A 23 -42.33 -9.40 3.16
CA ALA A 23 -41.66 -8.86 4.33
C ALA A 23 -40.38 -9.64 4.69
N VAL A 24 -40.38 -10.98 4.56
CA VAL A 24 -39.18 -11.80 4.78
C VAL A 24 -38.10 -11.48 3.76
N TRP A 25 -38.46 -11.30 2.48
CA TRP A 25 -37.50 -10.96 1.43
C TRP A 25 -36.91 -9.54 1.59
N ILE A 26 -37.68 -8.59 2.12
CA ILE A 26 -37.18 -7.25 2.48
C ILE A 26 -36.15 -7.34 3.62
N VAL A 27 -36.43 -8.12 4.67
CA VAL A 27 -35.51 -8.28 5.82
C VAL A 27 -34.24 -9.02 5.41
N VAL A 28 -34.34 -10.06 4.58
CA VAL A 28 -33.16 -10.76 4.02
C VAL A 28 -32.35 -9.84 3.13
N GLY A 29 -33.00 -9.03 2.28
CA GLY A 29 -32.33 -8.02 1.46
C GLY A 29 -31.59 -6.97 2.29
N MET A 30 -32.19 -6.49 3.39
CA MET A 30 -31.55 -5.55 4.32
C MET A 30 -30.37 -6.18 5.07
N LEU A 31 -30.46 -7.46 5.47
CA LEU A 31 -29.35 -8.17 6.11
C LEU A 31 -28.17 -8.40 5.16
N VAL A 32 -28.43 -8.72 3.89
CA VAL A 32 -27.40 -8.85 2.86
C VAL A 32 -26.74 -7.50 2.56
N LEU A 33 -27.51 -6.40 2.55
CA LEU A 33 -26.98 -5.05 2.38
C LEU A 33 -26.13 -4.59 3.59
N CYS A 34 -26.51 -4.98 4.82
CA CYS A 34 -25.71 -4.75 6.02
C CYS A 34 -24.41 -5.57 6.03
N LEU A 35 -24.42 -6.80 5.53
CA LEU A 35 -23.22 -7.65 5.41
C LEU A 35 -22.26 -7.14 4.31
N LEU A 36 -22.76 -6.60 3.21
CA LEU A 36 -21.95 -5.95 2.16
C LEU A 36 -21.41 -4.58 2.58
N GLY A 37 -22.15 -3.83 3.41
CA GLY A 37 -21.68 -2.56 4.00
C GLY A 37 -20.52 -2.71 4.99
N ALA A 38 -20.31 -3.90 5.54
CA ALA A 38 -19.21 -4.20 6.46
C ALA A 38 -17.86 -4.48 5.76
N LEU A 39 -17.82 -4.55 4.43
CA LEU A 39 -16.59 -4.60 3.62
C LEU A 39 -16.29 -3.28 2.90
N GLY A 40 -17.03 -2.20 3.20
CA GLY A 40 -16.63 -0.87 2.78
C GLY A 40 -15.21 -0.56 3.28
N PRO A 41 -14.35 0.13 2.51
CA PRO A 41 -13.03 0.49 2.99
C PRO A 41 -13.21 1.18 4.34
N SER A 42 -12.56 0.63 5.39
CA SER A 42 -12.51 1.26 6.69
C SER A 42 -12.21 2.74 6.48
N PRO A 43 -12.84 3.67 7.23
CA PRO A 43 -12.39 5.05 7.21
C PRO A 43 -10.89 5.01 7.46
N VAL A 44 -10.11 5.41 6.46
CA VAL A 44 -8.65 5.57 6.61
C VAL A 44 -8.54 6.50 7.79
N GLY A 45 -8.16 5.93 8.94
CA GLY A 45 -8.09 6.67 10.18
C GLY A 45 -7.28 7.91 9.90
N SER A 46 -7.81 9.06 10.28
CA SER A 46 -7.01 10.27 10.34
C SER A 46 -5.88 9.98 11.32
N TYR A 47 -4.73 9.55 10.81
CA TYR A 47 -3.51 9.29 11.58
C TYR A 47 -3.02 10.64 12.09
N THR A 48 -3.60 11.12 13.17
CA THR A 48 -2.99 12.19 13.95
C THR A 48 -1.93 11.53 14.82
N GLU A 49 -0.84 11.08 14.19
CA GLU A 49 0.39 10.83 14.94
C GLU A 49 0.87 12.19 15.42
N SER A 50 0.94 12.36 16.75
CA SER A 50 1.41 13.58 17.40
C SER A 50 2.94 13.74 17.31
N GLY A 51 3.49 13.59 16.10
CA GLY A 51 4.92 13.61 15.81
C GLY A 51 5.19 13.70 14.30
N PRO A 52 6.47 13.83 13.87
CA PRO A 52 6.83 13.97 12.45
C PRO A 52 6.65 12.68 11.64
N TRP A 53 6.22 11.59 12.27
CA TRP A 53 6.12 10.28 11.66
C TRP A 53 4.69 10.02 11.17
N ARG A 54 4.59 9.42 9.99
CA ARG A 54 3.34 8.93 9.41
C ARG A 54 3.51 7.47 9.07
N GLU A 55 2.73 6.60 9.72
CA GLU A 55 2.59 5.21 9.29
C GLU A 55 1.94 5.15 7.90
N VAL A 56 2.62 4.52 6.93
CA VAL A 56 2.14 4.37 5.55
C VAL A 56 1.73 2.92 5.24
N ALA A 57 2.22 1.97 6.04
CA ALA A 57 1.81 0.58 6.08
C ALA A 57 2.25 -0.01 7.44
N VAL A 58 1.71 -1.17 7.82
CA VAL A 58 2.05 -1.82 9.11
C VAL A 58 3.56 -1.96 9.27
N GLY A 59 4.13 -1.26 10.26
CA GLY A 59 5.57 -1.32 10.54
C GLY A 59 6.45 -0.49 9.57
N LEU A 60 5.86 0.34 8.71
CA LEU A 60 6.55 1.24 7.79
C LEU A 60 6.09 2.68 8.01
N TYR A 61 7.03 3.54 8.39
CA TYR A 61 6.76 4.94 8.71
C TYR A 61 7.63 5.86 7.85
N VAL A 62 7.07 7.00 7.47
CA VAL A 62 7.79 8.08 6.78
C VAL A 62 7.79 9.31 7.66
N GLY A 63 8.94 9.94 7.84
CA GLY A 63 9.06 11.22 8.53
C GLY A 63 9.80 12.24 7.68
N GLU A 64 9.35 13.49 7.74
CA GLU A 64 9.97 14.62 7.05
C GLU A 64 10.52 15.60 8.10
N PHE A 65 11.79 15.97 7.95
CA PHE A 65 12.53 16.77 8.91
C PHE A 65 13.19 17.96 8.22
N ALA A 66 13.24 19.11 8.89
CA ALA A 66 14.04 20.23 8.42
C ALA A 66 15.53 19.87 8.49
N SER A 67 16.31 20.31 7.50
CA SER A 67 17.76 20.21 7.57
C SER A 67 18.29 21.20 8.64
N PRO A 68 19.15 20.76 9.57
CA PRO A 68 19.72 21.67 10.58
C PRO A 68 20.72 22.67 9.98
N PHE A 69 21.13 22.46 8.72
CA PHE A 69 22.12 23.29 8.03
C PHE A 69 21.52 24.32 7.09
N SER A 70 20.19 24.37 6.99
CA SER A 70 19.51 25.34 6.15
C SER A 70 18.87 26.45 6.96
N GLN A 71 19.35 27.67 6.75
CA GLN A 71 18.73 28.88 7.30
C GLN A 71 17.63 29.45 6.39
N ASP A 72 17.57 29.00 5.13
CA ASP A 72 16.53 29.39 4.17
C ASP A 72 15.41 28.32 4.10
N SER A 73 14.16 28.77 4.18
CA SER A 73 12.94 27.94 4.11
C SER A 73 12.72 27.22 2.78
N SER A 74 13.63 27.38 1.81
CA SER A 74 13.67 26.68 0.52
C SER A 74 14.53 25.41 0.54
N ALA A 75 15.15 25.08 1.67
CA ALA A 75 16.14 24.02 1.71
C ALA A 75 15.56 22.61 1.73
N ALA A 76 16.31 21.70 1.11
CA ALA A 76 15.99 20.28 1.01
C ALA A 76 15.69 19.69 2.40
N GLY A 77 14.46 19.21 2.58
CA GLY A 77 14.08 18.43 3.75
C GLY A 77 14.77 17.06 3.77
N ILE A 78 14.91 16.50 4.96
CA ILE A 78 15.38 15.13 5.17
C ILE A 78 14.15 14.24 5.27
N THR A 79 13.98 13.33 4.30
CA THR A 79 12.97 12.27 4.39
C THR A 79 13.61 11.02 4.98
N VAL A 80 13.02 10.49 6.05
CA VAL A 80 13.46 9.25 6.70
C VAL A 80 12.37 8.20 6.57
N VAL A 81 12.77 6.98 6.19
CA VAL A 81 11.90 5.81 6.20
C VAL A 81 12.31 4.92 7.37
N ARG A 82 11.40 4.71 8.31
CA ARG A 82 11.59 3.81 9.46
C ARG A 82 10.87 2.49 9.19
N ILE A 83 11.59 1.39 9.36
CA ILE A 83 11.15 0.04 9.00
C ILE A 83 11.26 -0.88 10.21
N ASP A 84 10.18 -1.58 10.54
CA ASP A 84 10.20 -2.67 11.52
C ASP A 84 10.64 -3.98 10.83
N PRO A 85 11.79 -4.57 11.24
CA PRO A 85 12.32 -5.79 10.62
C PRO A 85 11.46 -7.03 10.85
N LYS A 86 10.45 -6.97 11.73
CA LYS A 86 9.45 -8.04 11.88
C LYS A 86 8.59 -8.21 10.62
N TYR A 87 8.32 -7.12 9.89
CA TYR A 87 7.42 -7.11 8.74
C TYR A 87 8.17 -7.00 7.40
N TYR A 88 9.41 -6.51 7.40
CA TYR A 88 10.17 -6.24 6.17
C TYR A 88 11.60 -6.77 6.25
N SER A 89 12.11 -7.25 5.11
CA SER A 89 13.51 -7.64 4.93
C SER A 89 14.29 -6.56 4.17
N PHE A 90 15.50 -6.26 4.63
CA PHE A 90 16.44 -5.42 3.90
C PHE A 90 17.18 -6.25 2.83
N ARG A 91 17.31 -5.73 1.61
CA ARG A 91 18.08 -6.36 0.52
C ARG A 91 19.06 -5.37 -0.09
N LEU A 92 20.31 -5.76 -0.22
CA LEU A 92 21.29 -5.08 -1.04
C LEU A 92 21.20 -5.65 -2.47
N LEU A 93 21.03 -4.79 -3.47
CA LEU A 93 21.02 -5.17 -4.88
C LEU A 93 22.08 -4.38 -5.64
N ALA A 94 22.84 -5.07 -6.48
CA ALA A 94 23.88 -4.45 -7.30
C ALA A 94 23.60 -4.71 -8.79
N ALA A 95 23.74 -3.68 -9.63
CA ALA A 95 23.66 -3.85 -11.08
C ALA A 95 24.66 -4.91 -11.59
N SER A 96 25.81 -5.07 -10.92
CA SER A 96 26.79 -6.09 -11.28
C SER A 96 26.33 -7.54 -11.07
N GLU A 97 25.26 -7.79 -10.32
CA GLU A 97 24.60 -9.10 -10.16
C GLU A 97 23.45 -9.31 -11.15
N HIS A 98 22.97 -8.23 -11.77
CA HIS A 98 21.74 -8.20 -12.56
C HIS A 98 22.02 -7.71 -13.99
N GLY A 99 22.99 -8.34 -14.66
CA GLY A 99 23.28 -8.06 -16.07
C GLY A 99 23.93 -6.71 -16.36
N ARG A 100 24.42 -6.00 -15.33
CA ARG A 100 25.13 -4.71 -15.42
C ARG A 100 24.30 -3.60 -16.06
N GLN A 101 22.98 -3.70 -16.00
CA GLN A 101 22.09 -2.65 -16.51
C GLN A 101 21.95 -1.51 -15.50
N ARG A 102 22.10 -0.26 -15.98
CA ARG A 102 21.78 0.92 -15.18
C ARG A 102 20.25 1.05 -15.09
N MET A 103 19.74 1.15 -13.87
CA MET A 103 18.32 1.28 -13.58
C MET A 103 18.10 2.41 -12.58
N THR A 104 17.03 3.17 -12.78
CA THR A 104 16.50 4.12 -11.81
C THR A 104 15.98 3.38 -10.56
N ILE A 105 15.89 4.07 -9.42
CA ILE A 105 15.30 3.49 -8.19
C ILE A 105 13.89 2.95 -8.45
N LYS A 106 13.10 3.61 -9.30
CA LYS A 106 11.74 3.17 -9.66
C LYS A 106 11.74 1.86 -10.44
N GLU A 107 12.71 1.67 -11.34
CA GLU A 107 12.88 0.42 -12.08
C GLU A 107 13.37 -0.70 -11.17
N TRP A 108 14.31 -0.42 -10.26
CA TRP A 108 14.72 -1.39 -9.23
C TRP A 108 13.52 -1.86 -8.40
N CYS A 109 12.68 -0.95 -7.92
CA CYS A 109 11.50 -1.33 -7.15
C CYS A 109 10.53 -2.18 -7.95
N ARG A 110 10.28 -1.84 -9.22
CA ARG A 110 9.37 -2.58 -10.08
C ARG A 110 9.92 -3.97 -10.44
N ASN A 111 11.19 -4.07 -10.81
CA ASN A 111 11.77 -5.29 -11.35
C ASN A 111 12.10 -6.33 -10.27
N HIS A 112 12.19 -5.90 -9.01
CA HIS A 112 12.55 -6.75 -7.88
C HIS A 112 11.50 -6.78 -6.77
N ASP A 113 10.29 -6.27 -7.02
CA ASP A 113 9.18 -6.25 -6.05
C ASP A 113 9.58 -5.61 -4.71
N LEU A 114 10.21 -4.42 -4.76
CA LEU A 114 10.58 -3.67 -3.55
C LEU A 114 9.49 -2.68 -3.17
N VAL A 115 9.20 -2.59 -1.88
CA VAL A 115 8.28 -1.60 -1.30
C VAL A 115 8.87 -0.19 -1.35
N ALA A 116 10.17 -0.07 -1.10
CA ALA A 116 10.93 1.18 -1.18
C ALA A 116 12.42 0.86 -1.42
N ALA A 117 13.15 1.83 -1.97
CA ALA A 117 14.61 1.73 -2.15
C ALA A 117 15.26 3.11 -2.14
N VAL A 118 16.54 3.12 -1.75
CA VAL A 118 17.46 4.26 -1.83
C VAL A 118 18.75 3.83 -2.54
N ASN A 119 19.60 4.75 -2.98
CA ASN A 119 20.90 4.36 -3.53
C ASN A 119 21.76 3.74 -2.41
N ALA A 120 22.49 2.67 -2.73
CA ALA A 120 23.36 1.99 -1.77
C ALA A 120 24.62 2.81 -1.42
N GLY A 121 25.00 3.77 -2.27
CA GLY A 121 26.16 4.63 -2.05
C GLY A 121 26.56 5.39 -3.32
N MET A 122 27.80 5.86 -3.32
CA MET A 122 28.45 6.48 -4.48
C MET A 122 29.01 5.42 -5.43
N PHE A 123 29.01 5.74 -6.73
CA PHE A 123 29.53 4.86 -7.78
C PHE A 123 30.80 5.44 -8.41
N GLN A 124 31.64 4.58 -8.95
CA GLN A 124 32.77 4.96 -9.80
C GLN A 124 32.26 5.49 -11.15
N GLU A 125 33.18 5.92 -12.03
CA GLU A 125 32.86 6.48 -13.35
C GLU A 125 32.08 5.49 -14.25
N ASP A 126 32.18 4.19 -13.99
CA ASP A 126 31.40 3.16 -14.68
C ASP A 126 29.90 3.16 -14.30
N GLY A 127 29.51 3.91 -13.26
CA GLY A 127 28.14 4.04 -12.76
C GLY A 127 27.54 2.74 -12.22
N ILE A 128 28.37 1.74 -11.91
CA ILE A 128 27.93 0.39 -11.50
C ILE A 128 28.70 -0.09 -10.26
N THR A 129 30.00 0.21 -10.21
CA THR A 129 30.89 -0.24 -9.15
C THR A 129 30.87 0.77 -8.00
N SER A 130 30.68 0.32 -6.76
CA SER A 130 30.74 1.17 -5.57
C SER A 130 32.13 1.80 -5.41
N VAL A 131 32.20 3.00 -4.83
CA VAL A 131 33.47 3.64 -4.47
C VAL A 131 34.17 2.91 -3.32
N GLY A 132 33.41 2.41 -2.35
CA GLY A 132 33.92 1.67 -1.19
C GLY A 132 33.78 0.16 -1.33
N TYR A 133 34.10 -0.57 -0.27
CA TYR A 133 33.90 -2.01 -0.23
C TYR A 133 32.41 -2.30 -0.30
N MET A 134 31.98 -3.16 -1.23
CA MET A 134 30.59 -3.58 -1.31
C MET A 134 30.48 -5.07 -1.63
N LYS A 135 29.79 -5.82 -0.77
CA LYS A 135 29.59 -7.27 -0.92
C LYS A 135 28.16 -7.67 -0.56
N ASN A 136 27.51 -8.36 -1.50
CA ASN A 136 26.22 -8.98 -1.29
C ASN A 136 26.40 -10.50 -1.16
N PHE A 137 26.34 -11.04 0.05
CA PHE A 137 26.62 -12.46 0.34
C PHE A 137 27.94 -12.95 -0.28
N SER A 138 27.90 -13.76 -1.33
CA SER A 138 29.07 -14.28 -2.04
C SER A 138 29.55 -13.36 -3.18
N HIS A 139 28.71 -12.45 -3.64
CA HIS A 139 29.04 -11.54 -4.73
C HIS A 139 29.77 -10.31 -4.21
N ILE A 140 30.91 -10.00 -4.83
CA ILE A 140 31.69 -8.81 -4.51
C ILE A 140 31.50 -7.81 -5.65
N ASN A 141 30.90 -6.66 -5.36
CA ASN A 141 30.84 -5.56 -6.31
C ASN A 141 32.16 -4.79 -6.35
N ASN A 142 32.72 -4.47 -5.18
CA ASN A 142 34.05 -3.87 -5.08
C ASN A 142 34.81 -4.44 -3.85
N PRO A 143 35.97 -5.09 -4.03
CA PRO A 143 36.76 -5.63 -2.92
C PRO A 143 37.62 -4.57 -2.20
N ARG A 144 37.70 -3.34 -2.72
CA ARG A 144 38.59 -2.30 -2.18
C ARG A 144 37.92 -1.54 -1.04
N VAL A 145 38.62 -1.43 0.09
CA VAL A 145 38.22 -0.56 1.20
C VAL A 145 38.65 0.88 0.88
N SER A 146 37.73 1.84 0.99
CA SER A 146 38.03 3.26 0.80
C SER A 146 38.89 3.79 1.94
N ARG A 147 39.54 4.95 1.76
CA ARG A 147 40.29 5.63 2.84
C ARG A 147 39.41 5.93 4.06
N GLU A 148 38.12 6.17 3.82
CA GLU A 148 37.12 6.45 4.84
C GLU A 148 36.53 5.17 5.48
N ASN A 149 37.14 4.00 5.22
CA ASN A 149 36.73 2.70 5.77
C ASN A 149 35.24 2.41 5.56
N THR A 150 34.73 2.69 4.35
CA THR A 150 33.33 2.44 3.98
C THR A 150 33.11 0.96 3.62
N PHE A 151 32.14 0.33 4.27
CA PHE A 151 31.71 -1.05 4.03
C PHE A 151 30.20 -1.08 3.79
N LEU A 152 29.79 -1.76 2.72
CA LEU A 152 28.41 -1.99 2.31
C LEU A 152 28.13 -3.47 2.06
#